data_AF-A0A838R161-F1
#
_entry.id   AF-A0A838R161-F1
#
_cell.length_a   1.000
_cell.length_b   1.000
_cell.length_c   1.000
_cell.angle_alpha   90.00
_cell.angle_beta   90.00
_cell.angle_gamma   90.00
#
_symmetry.space_group_name_H-M   'P 1'
#
loop_
_entity.id
_entity.type
_entity.pdbx_description
1 polymer ?
#
loop_
_entity_poly.entity_id
_entity_poly.type
_entity_poly.pdbx_seq_one_letter_code
_entity_poly.pdbx_strand_id
1 'polypeptide(L)'
;CDLQAIVFDERLSGATYHGPFDGDAVARNLPAVLKEVNDHSAVLGYHLRDEPSPEQYPGLAKGIAAVHELAPRKWAYVNLLPGDGESYDKYLEDFVAVCKPAILSYDRYTTVGKDEFLPAFWSNLAQMRDAAQKHKLPFWNVVLTATHWQYRELTEADFRMEIFGSLVYGVRGIGFYKFMSGSLPILQAPDLGNFRNAPLDQFGEKTLAWQWLRNINRQVHNLAPVLLKLDSNDVYHIGGPIPDRNHGPSETSLVKHIPDGEFVVGDFTHRENGKRYVMVVNRSMINSQRCAPEFQSPPGEVRYVSPITGQVAPYVPWAYFLAPGQGVLLELGSEQKVASR
;
A
#
# COMPACT_ATOMS: atom_id res chain seq x y z
N CYS A 1 -1.08 -16.96 12.49
CA CYS A 1 -1.19 -16.20 11.23
C CYS A 1 -0.33 -16.96 10.24
N ASP A 2 -0.96 -17.78 9.40
CA ASP A 2 -0.23 -18.51 8.37
C ASP A 2 0.07 -17.52 7.25
N LEU A 3 1.34 -17.36 6.90
CA LEU A 3 1.77 -16.50 5.79
C LEU A 3 0.96 -16.87 4.55
N GLN A 4 0.26 -15.89 3.98
CA GLN A 4 -0.47 -16.05 2.73
C GLN A 4 0.47 -15.75 1.55
N ALA A 5 0.28 -16.43 0.42
CA ALA A 5 1.14 -16.38 -0.74
C ALA A 5 0.32 -16.29 -2.03
N ILE A 6 0.75 -15.41 -2.93
CA ILE A 6 0.38 -15.45 -4.34
C ILE A 6 1.41 -16.33 -5.04
N VAL A 7 0.96 -17.42 -5.65
CA VAL A 7 1.84 -18.38 -6.32
C VAL A 7 2.18 -17.87 -7.71
N PHE A 8 3.47 -17.72 -7.97
CA PHE A 8 3.97 -17.58 -9.33
C PHE A 8 4.24 -18.96 -9.93
N ASP A 9 3.74 -19.19 -11.14
CA ASP A 9 4.03 -20.38 -11.94
C ASP A 9 4.16 -19.98 -13.42
N GLU A 10 5.26 -20.34 -14.05
CA GLU A 10 5.57 -19.98 -15.45
C GLU A 10 4.51 -20.50 -16.44
N ARG A 11 3.86 -21.63 -16.12
CA ARG A 11 2.78 -22.20 -16.95
C ARG A 11 1.55 -21.29 -17.00
N LEU A 12 1.40 -20.39 -16.01
CA LEU A 12 0.28 -19.43 -15.93
C LEU A 12 0.71 -18.02 -16.32
N SER A 13 1.85 -17.56 -15.80
CA SER A 13 2.32 -16.17 -15.98
C SER A 13 3.08 -15.94 -17.29
N GLY A 14 3.50 -17.01 -17.96
CA GLY A 14 4.44 -16.98 -19.07
C GLY A 14 5.90 -16.88 -18.62
N ALA A 15 6.82 -17.08 -19.55
CA ALA A 15 8.26 -17.08 -19.32
C ALA A 15 8.91 -15.68 -19.33
N THR A 16 8.18 -14.66 -19.80
CA THR A 16 8.65 -13.28 -19.92
C THR A 16 7.53 -12.31 -19.56
N TYR A 17 7.90 -11.16 -19.00
CA TYR A 17 6.96 -10.06 -18.77
C TYR A 17 6.60 -9.33 -20.06
N HIS A 18 7.53 -9.25 -21.00
CA HIS A 18 7.31 -8.63 -22.30
C HIS A 18 6.62 -9.59 -23.28
N GLY A 19 5.71 -9.07 -24.10
CA GLY A 19 5.00 -9.81 -25.14
C GLY A 19 3.52 -10.09 -24.81
N PRO A 20 2.78 -10.76 -25.71
CA PRO A 20 1.36 -11.04 -25.49
C PRO A 20 1.15 -11.96 -24.27
N PHE A 21 0.00 -11.82 -23.61
CA PHE A 21 -0.41 -12.72 -22.52
C PHE A 21 -1.39 -13.77 -23.06
N ASP A 22 -1.04 -15.06 -22.98
CA ASP A 22 -1.90 -16.16 -23.41
C ASP A 22 -2.85 -16.57 -22.27
N GLY A 23 -4.03 -15.94 -22.22
CA GLY A 23 -5.08 -16.31 -21.27
C GLY A 23 -5.61 -17.74 -21.45
N ASP A 24 -5.54 -18.30 -22.66
CA ASP A 24 -5.99 -19.67 -22.90
C ASP A 24 -4.97 -20.67 -22.29
N ALA A 25 -3.69 -20.32 -22.16
CA ALA A 25 -2.69 -21.11 -21.43
C ALA A 25 -3.04 -21.25 -19.95
N VAL A 26 -3.56 -20.19 -19.32
CA VAL A 26 -4.01 -20.24 -17.92
C VAL A 26 -5.08 -21.32 -17.76
N ALA A 27 -6.14 -21.29 -18.57
CA ALA A 27 -7.22 -22.29 -18.49
C ALA A 27 -6.72 -23.73 -18.71
N ARG A 28 -5.79 -23.93 -19.66
CA ARG A 28 -5.20 -25.25 -19.94
C ARG A 28 -4.33 -25.77 -18.80
N ASN A 29 -3.53 -24.91 -18.17
CA ASN A 29 -2.48 -25.31 -17.24
C ASN A 29 -2.88 -25.24 -15.77
N LEU A 30 -3.85 -24.39 -15.42
CA LEU A 30 -4.28 -24.18 -14.04
C LEU A 30 -4.66 -25.49 -13.32
N PRO A 31 -5.40 -26.45 -13.90
CA PRO A 31 -5.72 -27.71 -13.21
C PRO A 31 -4.50 -28.48 -12.69
N ALA A 32 -3.38 -28.47 -13.43
CA ALA A 32 -2.14 -29.10 -13.00
C ALA A 32 -1.50 -28.35 -11.83
N VAL A 33 -1.43 -27.02 -11.92
CA VAL A 33 -0.93 -26.16 -10.83
C VAL A 33 -1.79 -26.34 -9.58
N LEU A 34 -3.12 -26.40 -9.72
CA LEU A 34 -4.02 -26.60 -8.58
C LEU A 34 -3.71 -27.90 -7.84
N LYS A 35 -3.52 -29.00 -8.58
CA LYS A 35 -3.18 -30.30 -8.00
C LYS A 35 -1.87 -30.28 -7.20
N GLU A 36 -0.92 -29.43 -7.59
CA GLU A 36 0.40 -29.35 -6.96
C GLU A 36 0.40 -28.49 -5.68
N VAL A 37 -0.32 -27.36 -5.67
CA VAL A 37 -0.16 -26.36 -4.59
C VAL A 37 -1.45 -25.92 -3.89
N ASN A 38 -2.63 -26.13 -4.48
CA ASN A 38 -3.86 -25.44 -4.05
C ASN A 38 -4.35 -25.83 -2.65
N ASP A 39 -4.04 -27.05 -2.20
CA ASP A 39 -4.46 -27.58 -0.89
C ASP A 39 -3.65 -26.96 0.27
N HIS A 40 -2.58 -26.23 -0.01
CA HIS A 40 -1.79 -25.56 1.02
C HIS A 40 -2.52 -24.29 1.51
N SER A 41 -2.71 -24.16 2.84
CA SER A 41 -3.47 -23.06 3.47
C SER A 41 -2.90 -21.66 3.23
N ALA A 42 -1.62 -21.58 2.87
CA ALA A 42 -0.95 -20.34 2.47
C ALA A 42 -1.41 -19.81 1.10
N VAL A 43 -1.92 -20.64 0.19
CA VAL A 43 -2.20 -20.19 -1.18
C VAL A 43 -3.42 -19.26 -1.19
N LEU A 44 -3.17 -17.97 -1.39
CA LEU A 44 -4.21 -16.93 -1.54
C LEU A 44 -4.65 -16.78 -2.99
N GLY A 45 -3.75 -17.02 -3.94
CA GLY A 45 -4.01 -16.79 -5.36
C GLY A 45 -2.84 -17.17 -6.24
N TYR A 46 -2.97 -16.82 -7.52
CA TYR A 46 -2.02 -17.11 -8.59
C TYR A 46 -1.66 -15.81 -9.29
N HIS A 47 -0.35 -15.56 -9.42
CA HIS A 47 0.15 -14.46 -10.21
C HIS A 47 -0.13 -14.74 -11.69
N LEU A 48 -0.67 -13.75 -12.39
CA LEU A 48 -0.87 -13.81 -13.84
C LEU A 48 0.09 -12.87 -14.56
N ARG A 49 0.25 -11.62 -14.09
CA ARG A 49 1.06 -10.65 -14.81
C ARG A 49 1.53 -9.52 -13.91
N ASP A 50 2.71 -9.03 -14.25
CA ASP A 50 3.27 -7.79 -13.73
C ASP A 50 3.27 -6.76 -14.85
N GLU A 51 2.87 -5.54 -14.52
CA GLU A 51 2.89 -4.34 -15.35
C GLU A 51 2.30 -4.51 -16.77
N PRO A 52 1.05 -5.00 -16.93
CA PRO A 52 0.52 -5.26 -18.25
C PRO A 52 0.20 -3.98 -19.04
N SER A 53 0.45 -4.02 -20.34
CA SER A 53 -0.05 -3.03 -21.30
C SER A 53 -1.53 -3.29 -21.65
N PRO A 54 -2.29 -2.28 -22.09
CA PRO A 54 -3.71 -2.45 -22.44
C PRO A 54 -3.98 -3.53 -23.49
N GLU A 55 -3.05 -3.77 -24.41
CA GLU A 55 -3.18 -4.81 -25.45
C GLU A 55 -3.24 -6.23 -24.86
N GLN A 56 -2.75 -6.41 -23.63
CA GLN A 56 -2.77 -7.70 -22.94
C GLN A 56 -4.09 -7.95 -22.18
N TYR A 57 -4.94 -6.93 -21.98
CA TYR A 57 -6.16 -7.04 -21.18
C TYR A 57 -7.15 -8.12 -21.66
N PRO A 58 -7.39 -8.31 -22.97
CA PRO A 58 -8.29 -9.38 -23.41
C PRO A 58 -7.79 -10.78 -23.02
N GLY A 59 -6.48 -11.00 -23.10
CA GLY A 59 -5.86 -12.25 -22.62
C GLY A 59 -5.96 -12.37 -21.10
N LEU A 60 -5.70 -11.29 -20.37
CA LEU A 60 -5.80 -11.30 -18.90
C LEU A 60 -7.22 -11.56 -18.43
N ALA A 61 -8.23 -10.97 -19.06
CA ALA A 61 -9.63 -11.21 -18.74
C ALA A 61 -10.00 -12.70 -18.87
N LYS A 62 -9.49 -13.39 -19.90
CA LYS A 62 -9.65 -14.85 -20.04
C LYS A 62 -8.96 -15.61 -18.90
N GLY A 63 -7.71 -15.26 -18.59
CA GLY A 63 -6.96 -15.91 -17.50
C GLY A 63 -7.60 -15.71 -16.12
N ILE A 64 -8.05 -14.49 -15.83
CA ILE A 64 -8.78 -14.15 -14.61
C ILE A 64 -10.09 -14.94 -14.52
N ALA A 65 -10.85 -15.01 -15.61
CA ALA A 65 -12.08 -15.81 -15.67
C ALA A 65 -11.80 -17.30 -15.38
N ALA A 66 -10.73 -17.85 -15.95
CA ALA A 66 -10.32 -19.24 -15.70
C ALA A 66 -9.96 -19.48 -14.23
N VAL A 67 -9.25 -18.56 -13.57
CA VAL A 67 -8.96 -18.65 -12.13
C VAL A 67 -10.24 -18.59 -11.30
N HIS A 68 -11.16 -17.68 -11.63
CA HIS A 68 -12.44 -17.57 -10.92
C HIS A 68 -13.31 -18.83 -11.05
N GLU A 69 -13.29 -19.47 -12.22
CA GLU A 69 -14.04 -20.70 -12.50
C GLU A 69 -13.41 -21.92 -11.83
N LEU A 70 -12.11 -22.14 -12.04
CA LEU A 70 -11.43 -23.38 -11.64
C LEU A 70 -10.91 -23.35 -10.21
N ALA A 71 -10.66 -22.17 -9.66
CA ALA A 71 -10.11 -21.97 -8.32
C ALA A 71 -10.95 -20.96 -7.52
N PRO A 72 -12.23 -21.24 -7.26
CA PRO A 72 -13.12 -20.29 -6.60
C PRO A 72 -12.56 -19.88 -5.23
N ARG A 73 -12.62 -18.56 -4.96
CA ARG A 73 -12.02 -17.87 -3.79
C ARG A 73 -10.51 -17.61 -3.87
N LYS A 74 -9.80 -18.09 -4.88
CA LYS A 74 -8.40 -17.72 -5.12
C LYS A 74 -8.32 -16.45 -5.94
N TRP A 75 -7.28 -15.66 -5.71
CA TRP A 75 -7.07 -14.41 -6.45
C TRP A 75 -6.34 -14.67 -7.76
N ALA A 76 -6.81 -14.07 -8.84
CA ALA A 76 -6.02 -13.84 -10.05
C ALA A 76 -5.24 -12.54 -9.86
N TYR A 77 -3.99 -12.64 -9.41
CA TYR A 77 -3.19 -11.48 -9.04
C TYR A 77 -2.52 -10.87 -10.27
N VAL A 78 -2.74 -9.57 -10.46
CA VAL A 78 -2.09 -8.74 -11.47
C VAL A 78 -1.57 -7.50 -10.77
N ASN A 79 -0.30 -7.17 -10.99
CA ASN A 79 0.31 -5.93 -10.53
C ASN A 79 0.39 -4.95 -11.71
N LEU A 80 0.01 -3.70 -11.50
CA LEU A 80 -0.19 -2.70 -12.55
C LEU A 80 1.00 -1.77 -12.67
N LEU A 81 1.16 -1.19 -13.86
CA LEU A 81 2.12 -0.10 -14.10
C LEU A 81 1.83 1.10 -13.20
N PRO A 82 2.84 1.86 -12.76
CA PRO A 82 2.64 3.22 -12.28
C PRO A 82 2.29 4.17 -13.43
N GLY A 83 1.72 5.33 -13.11
CA GLY A 83 1.46 6.36 -14.10
C GLY A 83 0.99 7.68 -13.50
N ASP A 84 0.70 8.63 -14.38
CA ASP A 84 0.30 9.99 -14.02
C ASP A 84 -0.83 10.48 -14.92
N GLY A 85 -1.67 11.36 -14.38
CA GLY A 85 -2.62 12.14 -15.18
C GLY A 85 -3.76 11.31 -15.80
N GLU A 86 -4.45 11.92 -16.78
CA GLU A 86 -5.65 11.35 -17.40
C GLU A 86 -5.41 10.05 -18.15
N SER A 87 -4.22 9.86 -18.73
CA SER A 87 -3.85 8.61 -19.40
C SER A 87 -3.80 7.45 -18.42
N TYR A 88 -3.32 7.70 -17.20
CA TYR A 88 -3.31 6.69 -16.14
C TYR A 88 -4.70 6.42 -15.58
N ASP A 89 -5.54 7.45 -15.43
CA ASP A 89 -6.95 7.25 -15.07
C ASP A 89 -7.64 6.32 -16.08
N LYS A 90 -7.44 6.56 -17.38
CA LYS A 90 -7.95 5.71 -18.45
C LYS A 90 -7.41 4.28 -18.36
N TYR A 91 -6.11 4.11 -18.09
CA TYR A 91 -5.48 2.81 -17.92
C TYR A 91 -6.15 1.99 -16.82
N LEU A 92 -6.40 2.60 -15.64
CA LEU A 92 -7.09 1.94 -14.54
C LEU A 92 -8.55 1.59 -14.85
N GLU A 93 -9.28 2.52 -15.47
CA GLU A 93 -10.68 2.31 -15.86
C GLU A 93 -10.82 1.17 -16.87
N ASP A 94 -9.98 1.16 -17.90
CA ASP A 94 -9.98 0.11 -18.91
C ASP A 94 -9.63 -1.25 -18.27
N PHE A 95 -8.63 -1.28 -17.37
CA PHE A 95 -8.27 -2.50 -16.66
C PHE A 95 -9.44 -3.05 -15.84
N VAL A 96 -10.09 -2.21 -15.02
CA VAL A 96 -11.23 -2.67 -14.20
C VAL A 96 -12.39 -3.13 -15.06
N ALA A 97 -12.71 -2.39 -16.13
CA ALA A 97 -13.83 -2.71 -17.02
C ALA A 97 -13.63 -4.04 -17.75
N VAL A 98 -12.41 -4.30 -18.25
CA VAL A 98 -12.09 -5.49 -19.05
C VAL A 98 -11.76 -6.69 -18.16
N CYS A 99 -10.87 -6.52 -17.17
CA CYS A 99 -10.30 -7.60 -16.39
C CYS A 99 -11.11 -7.95 -15.13
N LYS A 100 -11.96 -7.04 -14.63
CA LYS A 100 -12.81 -7.23 -13.43
C LYS A 100 -12.04 -7.85 -12.25
N PRO A 101 -10.96 -7.20 -11.79
CA PRO A 101 -10.05 -7.78 -10.80
C PRO A 101 -10.69 -7.82 -9.40
N ALA A 102 -10.15 -8.67 -8.52
CA ALA A 102 -10.56 -8.71 -7.11
C ALA A 102 -9.92 -7.59 -6.27
N ILE A 103 -8.76 -7.11 -6.71
CA ILE A 103 -7.96 -6.04 -6.08
C ILE A 103 -7.33 -5.18 -7.17
N LEU A 104 -6.96 -3.95 -6.84
CA LEU A 104 -5.94 -3.22 -7.60
C LEU A 104 -4.58 -3.39 -6.89
N SER A 105 -3.49 -3.55 -7.62
CA SER A 105 -2.13 -3.57 -7.08
C SER A 105 -1.20 -2.86 -8.03
N TYR A 106 -0.21 -2.15 -7.52
CA TYR A 106 0.82 -1.47 -8.30
C TYR A 106 2.06 -1.25 -7.44
N ASP A 107 3.14 -0.77 -8.06
CA ASP A 107 4.27 -0.13 -7.39
C ASP A 107 4.64 1.20 -8.06
N ARG A 108 5.21 2.10 -7.26
CA ARG A 108 5.92 3.28 -7.76
C ARG A 108 7.06 3.65 -6.84
N TYR A 109 8.29 3.42 -7.29
CA TYR A 109 9.48 3.75 -6.51
C TYR A 109 9.94 5.18 -6.79
N THR A 110 10.03 5.98 -5.73
CA THR A 110 10.28 7.44 -5.79
C THR A 110 11.49 7.90 -4.98
N THR A 111 12.29 6.95 -4.47
CA THR A 111 13.49 7.21 -3.69
C THR A 111 14.69 7.42 -4.59
N VAL A 112 14.67 8.53 -5.34
CA VAL A 112 15.78 9.03 -6.17
C VAL A 112 16.36 10.28 -5.48
N GLY A 113 17.66 10.53 -5.59
CA GLY A 113 18.32 11.66 -4.91
C GLY A 113 19.00 11.23 -3.61
N LYS A 114 19.20 12.13 -2.63
CA LYS A 114 19.88 11.79 -1.34
C LYS A 114 18.90 11.64 -0.17
N ASP A 115 18.01 12.62 0.00
CA ASP A 115 17.04 12.67 1.09
C ASP A 115 15.62 13.00 0.57
N GLU A 116 15.44 12.93 -0.76
CA GLU A 116 14.21 13.28 -1.43
C GLU A 116 13.24 12.08 -1.46
N PHE A 117 11.95 12.41 -1.35
CA PHE A 117 10.84 11.50 -1.55
C PHE A 117 9.88 12.18 -2.53
N LEU A 118 9.88 11.73 -3.79
CA LEU A 118 9.32 12.53 -4.88
C LEU A 118 7.78 12.67 -4.75
N PRO A 119 7.20 13.85 -5.09
CA PRO A 119 5.77 14.10 -5.03
C PRO A 119 4.90 13.08 -5.79
N ALA A 120 5.49 12.49 -6.84
CA ALA A 120 4.97 11.39 -7.65
C ALA A 120 4.38 10.21 -6.85
N PHE A 121 4.90 9.94 -5.64
CA PHE A 121 4.36 8.88 -4.79
C PHE A 121 2.92 9.19 -4.36
N TRP A 122 2.68 10.43 -3.94
CA TRP A 122 1.40 10.89 -3.42
C TRP A 122 0.36 11.05 -4.54
N SER A 123 0.76 11.58 -5.70
CA SER A 123 -0.15 11.74 -6.85
C SER A 123 -0.64 10.38 -7.36
N ASN A 124 0.24 9.37 -7.45
CA ASN A 124 -0.16 8.05 -7.91
C ASN A 124 -1.03 7.32 -6.87
N LEU A 125 -0.73 7.46 -5.57
CA LEU A 125 -1.58 6.90 -4.50
C LEU A 125 -2.98 7.50 -4.53
N ALA A 126 -3.10 8.82 -4.76
CA ALA A 126 -4.39 9.48 -4.92
C ALA A 126 -5.18 8.88 -6.09
N GLN A 127 -4.57 8.73 -7.27
CA GLN A 127 -5.23 8.14 -8.43
C GLN A 127 -5.65 6.68 -8.21
N MET A 128 -4.78 5.87 -7.58
CA MET A 128 -5.11 4.48 -7.23
C MET A 128 -6.26 4.39 -6.23
N ARG A 129 -6.27 5.27 -5.21
CA ARG A 129 -7.35 5.36 -4.23
C ARG A 129 -8.67 5.73 -4.91
N ASP A 130 -8.66 6.74 -5.79
CA ASP A 130 -9.87 7.21 -6.47
C ASP A 130 -10.49 6.11 -7.34
N ALA A 131 -9.66 5.40 -8.13
CA ALA A 131 -10.10 4.26 -8.92
C ALA A 131 -10.65 3.11 -8.02
N ALA A 132 -9.92 2.78 -6.95
CA ALA A 132 -10.32 1.75 -6.00
C ALA A 132 -11.68 2.07 -5.34
N GLN A 133 -11.88 3.31 -4.90
CA GLN A 133 -13.14 3.75 -4.29
C GLN A 133 -14.29 3.74 -5.29
N LYS A 134 -14.08 4.28 -6.50
CA LYS A 134 -15.09 4.31 -7.55
C LYS A 134 -15.62 2.91 -7.89
N HIS A 135 -14.72 1.93 -7.94
CA HIS A 135 -15.04 0.54 -8.28
C HIS A 135 -15.27 -0.37 -7.06
N LYS A 136 -15.21 0.18 -5.84
CA LYS A 136 -15.37 -0.54 -4.57
C LYS A 136 -14.41 -1.72 -4.42
N LEU A 137 -13.18 -1.55 -4.89
CA LEU A 137 -12.10 -2.52 -4.80
C LEU A 137 -11.16 -2.15 -3.65
N PRO A 138 -10.59 -3.13 -2.93
CA PRO A 138 -9.38 -2.88 -2.15
C PRO A 138 -8.21 -2.63 -3.11
N PHE A 139 -7.22 -1.87 -2.66
CA PHE A 139 -5.98 -1.70 -3.42
C PHE A 139 -4.74 -1.92 -2.55
N TRP A 140 -3.70 -2.43 -3.19
CA TRP A 140 -2.40 -2.80 -2.61
C TRP A 140 -1.31 -1.92 -3.21
N ASN A 141 -0.25 -1.69 -2.43
CA ASN A 141 0.96 -1.03 -2.90
C ASN A 141 2.16 -1.94 -2.65
N VAL A 142 3.02 -2.10 -3.65
CA VAL A 142 4.29 -2.80 -3.53
C VAL A 142 5.39 -1.75 -3.33
N VAL A 143 6.09 -1.83 -2.20
CA VAL A 143 7.08 -0.82 -1.78
C VAL A 143 8.51 -1.31 -2.02
N LEU A 144 9.45 -0.37 -2.24
CA LEU A 144 10.84 -0.71 -2.55
C LEU A 144 11.53 -1.23 -1.30
N THR A 145 12.19 -2.37 -1.41
CA THR A 145 13.08 -2.88 -0.37
C THR A 145 14.46 -3.25 -0.88
N ALA A 146 14.60 -3.55 -2.17
CA ALA A 146 15.87 -3.84 -2.81
C ALA A 146 16.21 -2.73 -3.79
N THR A 147 17.15 -1.87 -3.43
CA THR A 147 17.51 -0.75 -4.31
C THR A 147 18.28 -1.27 -5.52
N HIS A 148 17.99 -0.70 -6.68
CA HIS A 148 18.57 -1.05 -7.97
C HIS A 148 18.55 0.19 -8.88
N TRP A 149 19.18 0.12 -10.05
CA TRP A 149 19.36 1.28 -10.93
C TRP A 149 19.92 2.49 -10.17
N GLN A 150 19.30 3.66 -10.33
CA GLN A 150 19.65 4.93 -9.72
C GLN A 150 18.95 5.20 -8.37
N TYR A 151 18.18 4.25 -7.83
CA TYR A 151 17.55 4.43 -6.51
C TYR A 151 18.63 4.58 -5.44
N ARG A 152 18.46 5.52 -4.52
CA ARG A 152 19.39 5.63 -3.39
C ARG A 152 19.16 4.52 -2.37
N GLU A 153 20.16 4.32 -1.52
CA GLU A 153 20.03 3.45 -0.35
C GLU A 153 18.86 3.89 0.53
N LEU A 154 18.06 2.91 0.94
CA LEU A 154 16.93 3.16 1.82
C LEU A 154 17.38 3.23 3.27
N THR A 155 16.73 4.14 3.99
CA THR A 155 16.82 4.31 5.44
C THR A 155 15.57 3.76 6.10
N GLU A 156 15.57 3.66 7.43
CA GLU A 156 14.34 3.33 8.17
C GLU A 156 13.21 4.34 7.92
N ALA A 157 13.54 5.61 7.70
CA ALA A 157 12.55 6.66 7.41
C ALA A 157 11.86 6.42 6.08
N ASP A 158 12.57 5.91 5.07
CA ASP A 158 11.99 5.55 3.76
C ASP A 158 10.97 4.43 3.90
N PHE A 159 11.34 3.35 4.60
CA PHE A 159 10.43 2.25 4.85
C PHE A 159 9.16 2.70 5.59
N ARG A 160 9.30 3.56 6.60
CA ARG A 160 8.13 4.12 7.29
C ARG A 160 7.30 4.99 6.35
N MET A 161 7.93 5.85 5.55
CA MET A 161 7.25 6.74 4.61
C MET A 161 6.44 5.96 3.58
N GLU A 162 7.04 4.97 2.92
CA GLU A 162 6.35 4.16 1.91
C GLU A 162 5.18 3.38 2.55
N ILE A 163 5.38 2.80 3.74
CA ILE A 163 4.37 1.96 4.39
C ILE A 163 3.26 2.80 5.02
N PHE A 164 3.56 3.73 5.92
CA PHE A 164 2.55 4.57 6.55
C PHE A 164 1.92 5.55 5.57
N GLY A 165 2.69 6.06 4.59
CA GLY A 165 2.18 6.86 3.48
C GLY A 165 1.21 6.09 2.59
N SER A 166 1.37 4.77 2.45
CA SER A 166 0.37 3.91 1.81
C SER A 166 -0.87 3.72 2.69
N LEU A 167 -0.67 3.43 3.99
CA LEU A 167 -1.78 3.15 4.93
C LEU A 167 -2.71 4.35 5.14
N VAL A 168 -2.18 5.57 5.14
CA VAL A 168 -2.99 6.80 5.29
C VAL A 168 -3.92 7.03 4.09
N TYR A 169 -3.58 6.50 2.91
CA TYR A 169 -4.45 6.50 1.73
C TYR A 169 -5.48 5.36 1.73
N GLY A 170 -5.46 4.49 2.74
CA GLY A 170 -6.40 3.38 2.88
C GLY A 170 -5.98 2.11 2.13
N VAL A 171 -4.71 1.98 1.77
CA VAL A 171 -4.14 0.73 1.22
C VAL A 171 -4.46 -0.46 2.13
N ARG A 172 -4.86 -1.58 1.52
CA ARG A 172 -5.30 -2.80 2.23
C ARG A 172 -4.31 -3.95 2.16
N GLY A 173 -3.18 -3.76 1.49
CA GLY A 173 -2.07 -4.71 1.47
C GLY A 173 -0.78 -4.03 1.03
N ILE A 174 0.32 -4.45 1.66
CA ILE A 174 1.67 -3.97 1.36
C ILE A 174 2.48 -5.16 0.85
N GLY A 175 2.98 -5.06 -0.38
CA GLY A 175 3.99 -5.97 -0.92
C GLY A 175 5.39 -5.37 -0.80
N PHE A 176 6.42 -6.22 -0.83
CA PHE A 176 7.82 -5.79 -0.70
C PHE A 176 8.61 -6.26 -1.91
N TYR A 177 9.04 -5.31 -2.75
CA TYR A 177 9.91 -5.61 -3.87
C TYR A 177 11.31 -5.05 -3.62
N LYS A 178 12.32 -5.87 -3.36
CA LYS A 178 12.36 -7.33 -3.33
C LYS A 178 12.98 -7.80 -2.02
N PHE A 179 12.65 -9.02 -1.61
CA PHE A 179 13.12 -9.56 -0.34
C PHE A 179 14.62 -9.86 -0.27
N MET A 180 15.27 -10.06 -1.42
CA MET A 180 16.71 -10.38 -1.50
C MET A 180 17.44 -9.59 -2.59
N SER A 181 18.72 -9.29 -2.35
CA SER A 181 19.58 -8.60 -3.33
C SER A 181 20.14 -9.57 -4.38
N GLY A 182 20.14 -10.88 -4.11
CA GLY A 182 20.61 -11.87 -5.09
C GLY A 182 19.66 -11.99 -6.29
N SER A 183 20.21 -12.37 -7.44
CA SER A 183 19.43 -12.61 -8.67
C SER A 183 18.39 -13.71 -8.43
N LEU A 184 17.14 -13.47 -8.86
CA LEU A 184 16.12 -14.51 -8.89
C LEU A 184 15.98 -14.96 -10.35
N PRO A 185 16.34 -16.20 -10.70
CA PRO A 185 16.25 -16.70 -12.07
C PRO A 185 14.80 -17.06 -12.42
N ILE A 186 13.89 -16.09 -12.26
CA ILE A 186 12.49 -16.20 -12.66
C ILE A 186 12.29 -15.34 -13.90
N LEU A 187 11.42 -15.80 -14.81
CA LEU A 187 10.92 -15.03 -15.95
C LEU A 187 11.95 -14.58 -16.99
N GLN A 188 13.06 -15.31 -17.08
CA GLN A 188 14.19 -14.95 -17.97
C GLN A 188 14.58 -13.47 -17.83
N ALA A 189 14.32 -12.88 -16.65
CA ALA A 189 14.51 -11.47 -16.42
C ALA A 189 16.02 -11.18 -16.46
N PRO A 190 16.44 -10.08 -17.11
CA PRO A 190 17.85 -9.72 -17.11
C PRO A 190 18.30 -9.45 -15.68
N ASP A 191 19.54 -9.84 -15.38
CA ASP A 191 20.16 -9.41 -14.14
C ASP A 191 20.40 -7.90 -14.22
N LEU A 192 19.77 -7.13 -13.33
CA LEU A 192 19.97 -5.68 -13.25
C LEU A 192 21.35 -5.31 -12.70
N GLY A 193 22.07 -6.29 -12.14
CA GLY A 193 23.50 -6.21 -11.79
C GLY A 193 23.84 -5.36 -10.57
N ASN A 194 22.90 -4.58 -10.02
CA ASN A 194 23.18 -3.66 -8.92
C ASN A 194 22.14 -3.67 -7.79
N PHE A 195 21.42 -4.79 -7.61
CA PHE A 195 20.59 -4.97 -6.43
C PHE A 195 21.43 -4.89 -5.15
N ARG A 196 20.96 -4.10 -4.19
CA ARG A 196 21.69 -3.83 -2.96
C ARG A 196 20.76 -3.55 -1.78
N ASN A 197 21.24 -3.92 -0.59
CA ASN A 197 20.63 -3.65 0.72
C ASN A 197 19.15 -4.09 0.87
N ALA A 198 18.74 -5.11 0.12
CA ALA A 198 17.48 -5.80 0.39
C ALA A 198 17.49 -6.44 1.79
N PRO A 199 16.33 -6.87 2.32
CA PRO A 199 16.27 -7.51 3.65
C PRO A 199 17.23 -8.70 3.80
N LEU A 200 17.38 -9.48 2.73
CA LEU A 200 18.47 -10.43 2.58
C LEU A 200 19.47 -9.93 1.54
N ASP A 201 20.76 -9.99 1.81
CA ASP A 201 21.76 -9.66 0.82
C ASP A 201 21.89 -10.76 -0.27
N GLN A 202 22.86 -10.60 -1.17
CA GLN A 202 23.11 -11.55 -2.26
C GLN A 202 23.62 -12.92 -1.78
N PHE A 203 24.04 -13.03 -0.52
CA PHE A 203 24.50 -14.26 0.12
C PHE A 203 23.42 -14.87 1.02
N GLY A 204 22.24 -14.23 1.13
CA GLY A 204 21.15 -14.67 1.99
C GLY A 204 21.30 -14.23 3.45
N GLU A 205 22.23 -13.34 3.76
CA GLU A 205 22.44 -12.82 5.11
C GLU A 205 21.50 -11.64 5.40
N LYS A 206 21.10 -11.47 6.66
CA LYS A 206 20.19 -10.39 7.07
C LYS A 206 20.93 -9.07 7.09
N THR A 207 20.40 -8.08 6.38
CA THR A 207 20.91 -6.70 6.41
C THR A 207 20.25 -5.87 7.53
N LEU A 208 20.62 -4.60 7.63
CA LEU A 208 19.91 -3.67 8.53
C LEU A 208 18.45 -3.44 8.11
N ALA A 209 18.17 -3.49 6.78
CA ALA A 209 16.82 -3.40 6.25
C ALA A 209 15.89 -4.50 6.79
N TRP A 210 16.42 -5.71 7.05
CA TRP A 210 15.67 -6.77 7.72
C TRP A 210 15.11 -6.33 9.08
N GLN A 211 15.95 -5.67 9.90
CA GLN A 211 15.58 -5.30 11.25
C GLN A 211 14.51 -4.20 11.25
N TRP A 212 14.68 -3.21 10.36
CA TRP A 212 13.70 -2.14 10.16
C TRP A 212 12.35 -2.68 9.70
N LEU A 213 12.32 -3.44 8.60
CA LEU A 213 11.07 -4.03 8.09
C LEU A 213 10.42 -4.98 9.08
N ARG A 214 11.20 -5.79 9.81
CA ARG A 214 10.65 -6.65 10.86
C ARG A 214 9.90 -5.85 11.91
N ASN A 215 10.46 -4.74 12.38
CA ASN A 215 9.81 -3.91 13.39
C ASN A 215 8.59 -3.17 12.81
N ILE A 216 8.70 -2.60 11.61
CA ILE A 216 7.60 -1.89 10.97
C ILE A 216 6.45 -2.86 10.64
N ASN A 217 6.72 -4.06 10.14
CA ASN A 217 5.69 -5.06 9.88
C ASN A 217 4.96 -5.49 11.16
N ARG A 218 5.65 -5.60 12.30
CA ARG A 218 4.98 -5.85 13.59
C ARG A 218 4.04 -4.70 13.97
N GLN A 219 4.43 -3.46 13.69
CA GLN A 219 3.57 -2.30 13.89
C GLN A 219 2.32 -2.36 13.00
N VAL A 220 2.49 -2.65 11.70
CA VAL A 220 1.38 -2.82 10.77
C VAL A 220 0.45 -3.94 11.21
N HIS A 221 0.97 -5.10 11.63
CA HIS A 221 0.15 -6.20 12.13
C HIS A 221 -0.66 -5.86 13.37
N ASN A 222 -0.12 -5.01 14.26
CA ASN A 222 -0.86 -4.54 15.44
C ASN A 222 -1.96 -3.53 15.08
N LEU A 223 -1.79 -2.75 14.01
CA LEU A 223 -2.79 -1.79 13.51
C LEU A 223 -3.85 -2.46 12.62
N ALA A 224 -3.50 -3.54 11.92
CA ALA A 224 -4.30 -4.19 10.89
C ALA A 224 -5.73 -4.58 11.34
N PRO A 225 -5.97 -5.12 12.56
CA PRO A 225 -7.32 -5.47 13.01
C PRO A 225 -8.30 -4.28 13.01
N VAL A 226 -7.79 -3.07 13.26
CA VAL A 226 -8.59 -1.83 13.19
C VAL A 226 -8.64 -1.32 11.76
N LEU A 227 -7.49 -1.14 11.09
CA LEU A 227 -7.41 -0.59 9.74
C LEU A 227 -8.27 -1.34 8.72
N LEU A 228 -8.32 -2.67 8.80
CA LEU A 228 -9.13 -3.49 7.89
C LEU A 228 -10.64 -3.29 8.06
N LYS A 229 -11.10 -2.65 9.15
CA LYS A 229 -12.50 -2.29 9.39
C LYS A 229 -12.83 -0.84 9.00
N LEU A 230 -11.84 -0.06 8.59
CA LEU A 230 -12.00 1.34 8.25
C LEU A 230 -12.25 1.54 6.74
N ASP A 231 -13.15 2.46 6.41
CA ASP A 231 -13.31 3.02 5.08
C ASP A 231 -12.63 4.38 5.02
N SER A 232 -11.73 4.57 4.04
CA SER A 232 -11.12 5.87 3.79
C SER A 232 -12.18 6.84 3.27
N ASN A 233 -12.32 7.98 3.92
CA ASN A 233 -13.27 9.04 3.55
C ASN A 233 -12.56 10.15 2.78
N ASP A 234 -11.44 10.65 3.33
CA ASP A 234 -10.70 11.78 2.78
C ASP A 234 -9.20 11.60 3.02
N VAL A 235 -8.35 12.22 2.19
CA VAL A 235 -6.88 12.25 2.37
C VAL A 235 -6.35 13.61 1.96
N TYR A 236 -5.66 14.30 2.86
CA TYR A 236 -5.22 15.67 2.63
C TYR A 236 -3.88 15.97 3.30
N HIS A 237 -3.21 17.00 2.79
CA HIS A 237 -1.85 17.38 3.16
C HIS A 237 -1.83 18.70 3.94
N ILE A 238 -1.03 18.76 5.01
CA ILE A 238 -0.92 19.92 5.90
C ILE A 238 0.52 20.40 5.98
N GLY A 239 0.71 21.72 5.95
CA GLY A 239 1.93 22.40 6.42
C GLY A 239 3.12 22.46 5.45
N GLY A 240 3.00 21.87 4.26
CA GLY A 240 3.99 21.99 3.20
C GLY A 240 3.35 21.98 1.81
N PRO A 241 4.15 21.88 0.74
CA PRO A 241 3.63 21.75 -0.62
C PRO A 241 2.64 20.58 -0.73
N ILE A 242 1.51 20.86 -1.36
CA ILE A 242 0.48 19.88 -1.66
C ILE A 242 0.86 19.24 -2.99
N PRO A 243 1.09 17.91 -3.05
CA PRO A 243 1.38 17.22 -4.30
C PRO A 243 0.23 17.35 -5.30
N ASP A 244 0.53 17.20 -6.59
CA ASP A 244 -0.51 17.12 -7.61
C ASP A 244 -1.53 16.04 -7.27
N ARG A 245 -2.79 16.23 -7.72
CA ARG A 245 -3.94 15.35 -7.46
C ARG A 245 -4.35 15.24 -5.99
N ASN A 246 -3.67 15.95 -5.09
CA ASN A 246 -4.00 16.02 -3.67
C ASN A 246 -4.55 17.40 -3.30
N HIS A 247 -5.09 17.51 -2.09
CA HIS A 247 -5.61 18.77 -1.59
C HIS A 247 -5.18 19.02 -0.13
N GLY A 248 -5.38 20.26 0.32
CA GLY A 248 -5.26 20.63 1.72
C GLY A 248 -6.56 20.38 2.50
N PRO A 249 -6.58 20.67 3.81
CA PRO A 249 -7.79 20.56 4.62
C PRO A 249 -8.93 21.39 4.03
N SER A 250 -10.14 20.81 4.07
CA SER A 250 -11.39 21.46 3.69
C SER A 250 -12.32 21.62 4.90
N GLU A 251 -13.48 22.22 4.71
CA GLU A 251 -14.52 22.29 5.75
C GLU A 251 -15.06 20.91 6.17
N THR A 252 -14.92 19.89 5.32
CA THR A 252 -15.37 18.52 5.58
C THR A 252 -14.29 17.60 6.17
N SER A 253 -13.04 18.04 6.17
CA SER A 253 -11.91 17.28 6.74
C SER A 253 -11.98 17.25 8.27
N LEU A 254 -11.58 16.17 8.93
CA LEU A 254 -11.68 16.08 10.40
C LEU A 254 -10.63 16.95 11.11
N VAL A 255 -9.43 17.01 10.57
CA VAL A 255 -8.32 17.84 11.08
C VAL A 255 -8.20 19.09 10.22
N LYS A 256 -8.32 20.25 10.87
CA LYS A 256 -8.16 21.57 10.25
C LYS A 256 -6.68 21.93 10.08
N HIS A 257 -5.87 21.64 11.10
CA HIS A 257 -4.48 22.05 11.16
C HIS A 257 -3.67 21.14 12.07
N ILE A 258 -2.36 21.08 11.86
CA ILE A 258 -1.40 20.49 12.78
C ILE A 258 -0.24 21.48 12.87
N PRO A 259 0.02 22.09 14.05
CA PRO A 259 1.09 23.06 14.20
C PRO A 259 2.46 22.45 13.89
N ASP A 260 3.33 23.26 13.28
CA ASP A 260 4.76 22.99 13.13
C ASP A 260 5.08 21.63 12.51
N GLY A 261 4.88 21.50 11.20
CA GLY A 261 5.32 20.32 10.48
C GLY A 261 4.69 20.14 9.11
N GLU A 262 5.02 19.02 8.48
CA GLU A 262 4.47 18.60 7.20
C GLU A 262 3.85 17.22 7.37
N PHE A 263 2.54 17.14 7.19
CA PHE A 263 1.79 15.92 7.44
C PHE A 263 0.92 15.55 6.25
N VAL A 264 0.61 14.26 6.15
CA VAL A 264 -0.54 13.77 5.41
C VAL A 264 -1.49 13.12 6.40
N VAL A 265 -2.78 13.36 6.18
CA VAL A 265 -3.85 12.95 7.08
C VAL A 265 -4.89 12.20 6.28
N GLY A 266 -5.32 11.05 6.81
CA GLY A 266 -6.37 10.22 6.25
C GLY A 266 -7.54 10.15 7.22
N ASP A 267 -8.72 10.53 6.76
CA ASP A 267 -9.96 10.41 7.52
C ASP A 267 -10.62 9.08 7.24
N PHE A 268 -11.11 8.45 8.30
CA PHE A 268 -11.69 7.12 8.22
C PHE A 268 -12.98 6.98 9.04
N THR A 269 -13.86 6.10 8.56
CA THR A 269 -15.06 5.67 9.28
C THR A 269 -15.03 4.16 9.47
N HIS A 270 -15.24 3.70 10.70
CA HIS A 270 -15.32 2.28 11.00
C HIS A 270 -16.65 1.70 10.53
N ARG A 271 -16.59 0.72 9.62
CA ARG A 271 -17.76 0.16 8.92
C ARG A 271 -18.86 -0.36 9.81
N GLU A 272 -18.51 -0.97 10.95
CA GLU A 272 -19.49 -1.66 11.81
C GLU A 272 -20.13 -0.76 12.86
N ASN A 273 -19.45 0.29 13.33
CA ASN A 273 -19.89 1.08 14.49
C ASN A 273 -19.92 2.60 14.23
N GLY A 274 -19.55 3.05 13.03
CA GLY A 274 -19.59 4.45 12.61
C GLY A 274 -18.54 5.35 13.27
N LYS A 275 -17.65 4.82 14.11
CA LYS A 275 -16.64 5.61 14.81
C LYS A 275 -15.64 6.21 13.83
N ARG A 276 -15.20 7.44 14.11
CA ARG A 276 -14.25 8.18 13.26
C ARG A 276 -12.82 7.93 13.73
N TYR A 277 -11.94 7.78 12.75
CA TYR A 277 -10.50 7.63 12.96
C TYR A 277 -9.75 8.60 12.05
N VAL A 278 -8.56 8.99 12.48
CA VAL A 278 -7.63 9.81 11.71
C VAL A 278 -6.28 9.15 11.72
N MET A 279 -5.70 8.84 10.57
CA MET A 279 -4.28 8.51 10.49
C MET A 279 -3.49 9.77 10.16
N VAL A 280 -2.47 10.08 10.96
CA VAL A 280 -1.55 11.19 10.72
C VAL A 280 -0.16 10.63 10.45
N VAL A 281 0.49 11.04 9.36
CA VAL A 281 1.85 10.61 8.99
C VAL A 281 2.74 11.84 8.85
N ASN A 282 3.89 11.80 9.52
CA ASN A 282 4.95 12.80 9.38
C ASN A 282 5.64 12.64 8.02
N ARG A 283 5.52 13.65 7.14
CA ARG A 283 6.14 13.66 5.80
C ARG A 283 7.61 14.09 5.81
N SER A 284 8.14 14.55 6.94
CA SER A 284 9.57 14.85 7.03
C SER A 284 10.39 13.56 6.95
N MET A 285 11.41 13.57 6.09
CA MET A 285 12.41 12.50 6.01
C MET A 285 13.51 12.61 7.06
N ILE A 286 13.57 13.73 7.79
CA ILE A 286 14.72 14.07 8.65
C ILE A 286 14.27 14.39 10.08
N ASN A 287 13.18 15.14 10.25
CA ASN A 287 12.80 15.68 11.55
C ASN A 287 11.65 14.90 12.18
N SER A 288 11.77 14.60 13.47
CA SER A 288 10.61 14.23 14.28
C SER A 288 9.70 15.43 14.44
N GLN A 289 8.39 15.23 14.29
CA GLN A 289 7.40 16.32 14.38
C GLN A 289 6.36 16.03 15.46
N ARG A 290 5.97 17.09 16.18
CA ARG A 290 4.95 16.99 17.21
C ARG A 290 3.60 16.79 16.54
N CYS A 291 2.91 15.71 16.86
CA CYS A 291 1.56 15.45 16.36
C CYS A 291 0.58 16.09 17.36
N ALA A 292 0.04 17.26 17.00
CA ALA A 292 -0.94 17.97 17.82
C ALA A 292 -2.11 18.46 16.94
N PRO A 293 -2.96 17.54 16.43
CA PRO A 293 -4.01 17.91 15.50
C PRO A 293 -5.08 18.81 16.14
N GLU A 294 -5.41 19.87 15.42
CA GLU A 294 -6.54 20.76 15.67
C GLU A 294 -7.71 20.32 14.79
N PHE A 295 -8.79 19.86 15.41
CA PHE A 295 -9.96 19.31 14.71
C PHE A 295 -10.94 20.41 14.29
N GLN A 296 -11.64 20.22 13.16
CA GLN A 296 -12.72 21.12 12.76
C GLN A 296 -13.84 21.15 13.81
N SER A 297 -14.20 19.98 14.32
CA SER A 297 -15.10 19.81 15.46
C SER A 297 -14.36 19.05 16.57
N PRO A 298 -14.15 19.65 17.76
CA PRO A 298 -13.39 19.00 18.82
C PRO A 298 -14.03 17.68 19.27
N PRO A 299 -13.34 16.53 19.17
CA PRO A 299 -13.86 15.28 19.66
C PRO A 299 -13.91 15.29 21.19
N GLY A 300 -14.83 14.52 21.78
CA GLY A 300 -14.94 14.44 23.24
C GLY A 300 -13.73 13.78 23.90
N GLU A 301 -12.99 12.96 23.14
CA GLU A 301 -11.75 12.33 23.54
C GLU A 301 -10.93 11.99 22.28
N VAL A 302 -9.60 12.02 22.39
CA VAL A 302 -8.70 11.43 21.40
C VAL A 302 -7.89 10.32 22.06
N ARG A 303 -7.88 9.15 21.44
CA ARG A 303 -7.04 8.02 21.80
C ARG A 303 -6.22 7.59 20.59
N TYR A 304 -5.17 6.81 20.78
CA TYR A 304 -4.43 6.22 19.66
C TYR A 304 -4.45 4.69 19.74
N VAL A 305 -4.45 4.05 18.57
CA VAL A 305 -4.22 2.60 18.47
C VAL A 305 -2.71 2.38 18.55
N SER A 306 -2.24 1.73 19.60
CA SER A 306 -0.81 1.52 19.78
C SER A 306 -0.24 0.60 18.71
N PRO A 307 0.75 1.05 17.91
CA PRO A 307 1.43 0.17 16.96
C PRO A 307 2.27 -0.90 17.67
N ILE A 308 2.49 -0.79 19.00
CA ILE A 308 3.27 -1.77 19.76
C ILE A 308 2.40 -2.92 20.29
N THR A 309 1.17 -2.63 20.71
CA THR A 309 0.29 -3.62 21.38
C THR A 309 -1.02 -3.91 20.64
N GLY A 310 -1.39 -3.07 19.67
CA GLY A 310 -2.70 -3.11 18.99
C GLY A 310 -3.87 -2.62 19.86
N GLN A 311 -3.61 -2.23 21.11
CA GLN A 311 -4.63 -1.73 22.03
C GLN A 311 -4.79 -0.22 21.91
N VAL A 312 -6.01 0.26 22.18
CA VAL A 312 -6.28 1.69 22.27
C VAL A 312 -5.71 2.24 23.58
N ALA A 313 -5.03 3.38 23.52
CA ALA A 313 -4.41 4.04 24.67
C ALA A 313 -4.68 5.55 24.69
N PRO A 314 -4.60 6.22 25.85
CA PRO A 314 -4.74 7.68 25.95
C PRO A 314 -3.74 8.41 25.04
N TYR A 315 -4.21 9.44 24.35
CA TYR A 315 -3.37 10.29 23.51
C TYR A 315 -3.05 11.61 24.21
N VAL A 316 -1.78 12.02 24.18
CA VAL A 316 -1.29 13.22 24.87
C VAL A 316 -0.62 14.15 23.84
N PRO A 317 -1.37 15.07 23.21
CA PRO A 317 -0.90 15.84 22.05
C PRO A 317 0.38 16.65 22.30
N TRP A 318 0.57 17.19 23.51
CA TRP A 318 1.75 18.01 23.81
C TRP A 318 3.06 17.20 23.88
N ALA A 319 2.97 15.88 24.10
CA ALA A 319 4.10 14.98 24.29
C ALA A 319 4.26 13.95 23.16
N TYR A 320 3.35 13.91 22.18
CA TYR A 320 3.36 12.88 21.15
C TYR A 320 4.11 13.35 19.90
N PHE A 321 5.25 12.70 19.61
CA PHE A 321 6.07 12.99 18.43
C PHE A 321 6.06 11.80 17.48
N LEU A 322 6.02 12.09 16.19
CA LEU A 322 6.20 11.11 15.11
C LEU A 322 7.61 11.25 14.57
N ALA A 323 8.37 10.15 14.57
CA ALA A 323 9.66 10.10 13.88
C ALA A 323 9.48 10.29 12.36
N PRO A 324 10.56 10.54 11.60
CA PRO A 324 10.49 10.61 10.14
C PRO A 324 9.74 9.44 9.50
N GLY A 325 8.79 9.75 8.61
CA GLY A 325 7.91 8.78 7.93
C GLY A 325 6.91 8.03 8.82
N GLN A 326 6.92 8.22 10.14
CA GLN A 326 6.06 7.46 11.05
C GLN A 326 4.61 7.95 10.99
N GLY A 327 3.67 7.00 11.09
CA GLY A 327 2.25 7.25 11.27
C GLY A 327 1.71 6.93 12.66
N VAL A 328 0.58 7.55 13.01
CA VAL A 328 -0.26 7.19 14.16
C VAL A 328 -1.72 7.12 13.73
N LEU A 329 -2.44 6.10 14.20
CA LEU A 329 -3.89 5.98 14.02
C LEU A 329 -4.60 6.48 15.29
N LEU A 330 -5.32 7.58 15.17
CA LEU A 330 -6.11 8.20 16.22
C LEU A 330 -7.56 7.76 16.13
N GLU A 331 -8.12 7.41 17.26
CA GLU A 331 -9.53 7.12 17.47
C GLU A 331 -10.22 8.34 18.07
N LEU A 332 -11.31 8.79 17.44
CA LEU A 332 -12.05 9.96 17.89
C LEU A 332 -13.28 9.53 18.70
N GLY A 333 -13.41 10.04 19.91
CA GLY A 333 -14.61 9.95 20.73
C GLY A 333 -15.73 10.82 20.18
N SER A 334 -16.97 10.42 20.42
CA SER A 334 -18.16 11.22 20.11
C SER A 334 -18.03 12.63 20.71
N GLU A 335 -18.53 13.64 20.01
CA GLU A 335 -18.52 15.02 20.49
C GLU A 335 -19.12 15.14 21.89
N GLN A 336 -18.50 15.94 22.75
CA GLN A 336 -19.17 16.39 23.96
C GLN A 336 -20.29 17.35 23.54
N LYS A 337 -21.55 16.91 23.65
CA LYS A 337 -22.68 17.84 23.67
C LYS A 337 -22.45 18.77 24.87
N VAL A 338 -22.01 19.99 24.61
CA VAL A 338 -21.97 21.03 25.63
C VAL A 338 -23.42 21.22 26.09
N ALA A 339 -23.72 20.83 27.33
CA ALA A 339 -25.00 21.12 27.94
C ALA A 339 -25.13 22.65 27.99
N SER A 340 -26.07 23.21 27.23
CA SER A 340 -26.41 24.63 27.34
C SER A 340 -26.85 24.90 28.78
N ARG A 341 -26.10 25.75 29.48
CA ARG A 341 -26.47 26.29 30.79
C ARG A 341 -27.42 27.46 30.63
#